data_AF-A0A0Z8NMH7-F1
#
_entry.id   AF-A0A0Z8NMH7-F1
#
_cell.length_a   1.000
_cell.length_b   1.000
_cell.length_c   1.000
_cell.angle_alpha   90.00
_cell.angle_beta   90.00
_cell.angle_gamma   90.00
#
_symmetry.space_group_name_H-M   'P 1'
#
loop_
_entity.id
_entity.type
_entity.pdbx_description
1 polymer ?
#
loop_
_entity_poly.entity_id
_entity_poly.type
_entity_poly.pdbx_seq_one_letter_code
_entity_poly.pdbx_strand_id
1 'polypeptide(L)'
;MKVAILVDGGFYRKRVQKVFGDETPEIAAERLYKYCSRHLYDKKTSKNKNRHELYRIYYYDCPPLSKKINHPFDHELIDFAKSPIKKWTDDFF
;
A
#
# COMPACT_ATOMS: atom_id res chain seq x y z
N MET A 1 13.34 -1.78 -21.80
CA MET A 1 13.17 -3.07 -21.08
C MET A 1 11.79 -3.09 -20.44
N LYS A 2 11.18 -4.27 -20.25
CA LYS A 2 9.93 -4.39 -19.50
C LYS A 2 10.24 -4.57 -18.02
N VAL A 3 9.58 -3.80 -17.16
CA VAL A 3 9.83 -3.79 -15.70
C VAL A 3 8.58 -4.25 -14.96
N ALA A 4 8.76 -5.24 -14.09
CA ALA A 4 7.80 -5.62 -13.08
C ALA A 4 8.23 -5.05 -11.72
N ILE A 5 7.28 -4.56 -10.92
CA ILE A 5 7.54 -3.98 -9.61
C ILE A 5 6.76 -4.79 -8.56
N LEU A 6 7.44 -5.26 -7.52
CA LEU A 6 6.80 -5.90 -6.37
C LEU A 6 6.78 -4.92 -5.20
N VAL A 7 5.61 -4.72 -4.61
CA VAL A 7 5.39 -3.85 -3.47
C VAL A 7 4.94 -4.67 -2.26
N ASP A 8 5.64 -4.49 -1.15
CA ASP A 8 5.20 -4.92 0.17
C ASP A 8 4.15 -3.92 0.69
N GLY A 9 2.88 -4.33 0.67
CA GLY A 9 1.75 -3.49 1.07
C GLY A 9 1.72 -3.21 2.56
N GLY A 10 2.06 -4.20 3.38
CA GLY A 10 2.10 -4.06 4.84
C GLY A 10 3.17 -3.06 5.30
N PHE A 11 4.34 -3.07 4.66
CA PHE A 11 5.35 -2.03 4.85
C PHE A 11 4.87 -0.68 4.34
N TYR A 12 4.35 -0.62 3.11
CA TYR A 12 3.92 0.62 2.48
C TYR A 12 2.87 1.38 3.31
N ARG A 13 1.79 0.72 3.72
CA ARG A 13 0.69 1.35 4.49
C ARG A 13 1.20 1.94 5.80
N LYS A 14 2.00 1.18 6.56
CA LYS A 14 2.63 1.65 7.81
C LYS A 14 3.54 2.86 7.58
N ARG A 15 4.27 2.89 6.46
CA ARG A 15 5.16 4.01 6.11
C ARG A 15 4.39 5.25 5.68
N VAL A 16 3.34 5.10 4.88
CA VAL A 16 2.50 6.24 4.47
C VAL A 16 1.85 6.87 5.68
N GLN A 17 1.20 6.09 6.52
CA GLN A 17 0.56 6.61 7.73
C GLN A 17 1.55 7.34 8.65
N LYS A 18 2.74 6.77 8.84
CA LYS A 18 3.79 7.38 9.68
C LYS A 18 4.32 8.72 9.13
N VAL A 19 4.39 8.88 7.81
CA VAL A 19 5.02 10.05 7.16
C VAL A 19 3.99 11.13 6.81
N PHE A 20 2.81 10.74 6.36
CA PHE A 20 1.79 11.63 5.82
C PHE A 20 0.52 11.71 6.70
N GLY A 21 0.44 10.93 7.77
CA GLY A 21 -0.72 10.89 8.66
C GLY A 21 -1.88 10.11 8.05
N ASP A 22 -3.10 10.51 8.42
CA ASP A 22 -4.33 9.86 7.99
C ASP A 22 -4.76 10.32 6.59
N GLU A 23 -4.00 9.91 5.57
CA GLU A 23 -4.38 10.09 4.17
C GLU A 23 -5.53 9.16 3.78
N THR A 24 -6.34 9.56 2.81
CA THR A 24 -7.39 8.69 2.26
C THR A 24 -6.76 7.54 1.44
N PRO A 25 -7.46 6.40 1.31
CA PRO A 25 -6.99 5.25 0.51
C PRO A 25 -6.59 5.64 -0.91
N GLU A 26 -7.34 6.53 -1.55
CA GLU A 26 -7.14 6.95 -2.94
C GLU A 26 -5.85 7.75 -3.10
N ILE A 27 -5.60 8.70 -2.18
CA ILE A 27 -4.37 9.52 -2.18
C ILE A 27 -3.15 8.62 -1.97
N ALA A 28 -3.25 7.66 -1.05
CA ALA A 28 -2.19 6.69 -0.81
C ALA A 28 -1.97 5.80 -2.05
N ALA A 29 -3.02 5.30 -2.70
CA ALA A 29 -2.89 4.48 -3.92
C ALA A 29 -2.24 5.27 -5.08
N GLU A 30 -2.64 6.53 -5.27
CA GLU A 30 -2.04 7.41 -6.27
C GLU A 30 -0.55 7.66 -5.97
N ARG A 31 -0.21 7.85 -4.71
CA ARG A 31 1.18 8.02 -4.25
C ARG A 31 2.01 6.77 -4.52
N LEU A 32 1.49 5.58 -4.23
CA LEU A 32 2.13 4.30 -4.54
C LEU A 32 2.42 4.19 -6.04
N TYR A 33 1.43 4.50 -6.87
CA TYR A 33 1.57 4.47 -8.32
C TYR A 33 2.62 5.47 -8.83
N LYS A 34 2.66 6.69 -8.26
CA LYS A 34 3.69 7.70 -8.55
C LYS A 34 5.09 7.19 -8.20
N TYR A 35 5.26 6.51 -7.07
CA TYR A 35 6.56 5.90 -6.70
C TYR A 35 6.96 4.78 -7.65
N CYS A 36 6.04 3.88 -7.99
CA CYS A 36 6.28 2.83 -8.98
C CYS A 36 6.70 3.43 -10.34
N SER A 37 6.03 4.49 -10.78
CA SER A 37 6.33 5.18 -12.04
C SER A 37 7.74 5.79 -12.05
N ARG A 38 8.24 6.27 -10.90
CA ARG A 38 9.61 6.80 -10.78
C ARG A 38 10.68 5.72 -10.95
N HIS A 39 10.38 4.46 -10.63
CA HIS A 39 11.30 3.34 -10.82
C HIS A 39 11.44 2.91 -12.29
N LEU A 40 10.61 3.44 -13.21
CA LEU A 40 10.73 3.18 -14.64
C LEU A 40 11.85 3.98 -15.31
N TYR A 41 12.51 4.90 -14.61
CA TYR A 41 13.56 5.75 -15.17
C TYR A 41 14.94 5.36 -14.65
N ASP A 42 15.91 5.20 -15.56
CA ASP A 42 17.30 4.93 -15.18
C ASP A 42 17.93 6.14 -14.49
N LYS A 43 18.49 5.92 -13.29
CA LYS A 43 19.15 6.97 -12.49
C LYS A 43 20.50 7.41 -13.05
N LYS A 44 21.15 6.59 -13.90
CA LYS A 44 22.55 6.78 -14.32
C LYS A 44 22.70 7.63 -15.59
N THR A 45 21.64 7.87 -16.35
CA THR A 45 21.74 8.43 -17.70
C THR A 45 21.27 9.88 -17.70
N SER A 46 22.12 10.81 -17.22
CA SER A 46 21.80 12.26 -17.17
C SER A 46 21.50 12.90 -18.51
N LYS A 47 21.74 12.22 -19.64
CA LYS A 47 21.52 12.77 -20.99
C LYS A 47 20.34 12.17 -21.75
N ASN A 48 19.79 11.03 -21.31
CA ASN A 48 18.59 10.43 -21.89
C ASN A 48 17.88 9.63 -20.79
N LYS A 49 16.77 10.15 -20.27
CA LYS A 49 15.88 9.44 -19.35
C LYS A 49 15.15 8.35 -20.13
N ASN A 50 15.85 7.27 -20.47
CA ASN A 50 15.22 6.10 -21.08
C ASN A 50 14.20 5.56 -20.08
N ARG A 51 12.92 5.64 -20.48
CA ARG A 51 11.81 5.12 -19.69
C ARG A 51 11.58 3.67 -20.07
N HIS A 52 11.63 2.77 -19.09
CA HIS A 52 11.25 1.38 -19.24
C HIS A 52 9.73 1.23 -19.38
N GLU A 53 9.30 0.18 -20.06
CA GLU A 53 7.88 -0.16 -20.21
C GLU A 53 7.40 -0.84 -18.92
N LEU A 54 6.32 -0.34 -18.32
CA LEU A 54 5.71 -0.99 -17.16
C LEU A 54 5.00 -2.25 -17.61
N TYR A 55 5.45 -3.40 -17.12
CA TYR A 55 4.76 -4.67 -17.36
C TYR A 55 3.63 -4.87 -16.36
N ARG A 56 3.93 -4.86 -15.06
CA ARG A 56 2.95 -5.08 -13.99
C ARG A 56 3.47 -4.56 -12.65
N ILE A 57 2.55 -4.09 -11.81
CA ILE A 57 2.78 -3.83 -10.38
C ILE A 57 2.13 -4.98 -9.61
N TYR A 58 2.90 -5.68 -8.80
CA TYR A 58 2.42 -6.69 -7.87
C TYR A 58 2.32 -6.06 -6.49
N TYR A 59 1.13 -6.04 -5.92
CA TYR A 59 0.90 -5.58 -4.56
C TYR A 59 0.62 -6.79 -3.68
N TYR A 60 1.49 -7.03 -2.70
CA TYR A 60 1.35 -8.15 -1.77
C TYR A 60 0.96 -7.64 -0.38
N ASP A 61 -0.26 -7.96 0.05
CA ASP A 61 -0.72 -7.71 1.41
C ASP A 61 -1.79 -8.74 1.81
N CYS A 62 -1.99 -8.87 3.12
CA CYS A 62 -3.05 -9.72 3.67
C CYS A 62 -4.37 -8.95 3.69
N PRO A 63 -5.51 -9.58 3.33
CA PRO A 63 -6.82 -8.99 3.52
C PRO A 63 -7.03 -8.53 4.97
N PRO A 64 -7.75 -7.42 5.20
CA PRO A 64 -7.98 -6.93 6.55
C PRO A 64 -8.82 -7.92 7.37
N LEU A 65 -8.56 -7.95 8.68
CA LEU A 65 -9.25 -8.84 9.60
C LEU A 65 -10.75 -8.49 9.68
N SER A 66 -11.61 -9.50 9.50
CA SER A 66 -13.07 -9.38 9.53
C SER A 66 -13.74 -10.15 10.67
N LYS A 67 -12.96 -10.67 11.62
CA LYS A 67 -13.45 -11.51 12.72
C LYS A 67 -13.79 -10.69 13.96
N LYS A 68 -14.68 -11.23 14.78
CA LYS A 68 -14.87 -10.78 16.16
C LYS A 68 -13.91 -11.54 17.06
N ILE A 69 -13.16 -10.84 17.91
CA ILE A 69 -12.15 -11.44 18.79
C ILE A 69 -12.37 -10.89 20.20
N ASN A 70 -12.29 -11.77 21.20
CA ASN A 70 -12.31 -11.35 22.60
C ASN A 70 -10.94 -10.84 23.01
N HIS A 71 -10.90 -9.64 23.57
CA HIS A 71 -9.70 -9.09 24.15
C HIS A 71 -9.29 -9.95 25.37
N PRO A 72 -8.03 -10.39 25.45
CA PRO A 72 -7.63 -11.44 26.39
C PRO A 72 -7.62 -10.99 27.86
N PHE A 73 -7.63 -9.68 28.12
CA PHE A 73 -7.51 -9.12 29.47
C PHE A 73 -8.86 -8.80 30.12
N ASP A 74 -9.75 -8.13 29.40
CA ASP A 74 -11.06 -7.66 29.89
C ASP A 74 -12.25 -8.39 29.24
N HIS A 75 -11.97 -9.33 28.33
CA HIS A 75 -12.96 -10.12 27.59
C HIS A 75 -13.91 -9.28 26.74
N GLU A 76 -13.53 -8.05 26.37
CA GLU A 76 -14.31 -7.24 25.45
C GLU A 76 -14.37 -7.90 24.06
N LEU A 77 -15.56 -8.03 23.49
CA LEU A 77 -15.74 -8.55 22.14
C LEU A 77 -15.50 -7.44 21.10
N ILE A 78 -14.32 -7.45 20.48
CA ILE A 78 -13.94 -6.46 19.46
C ILE A 78 -14.36 -6.98 18.08
N ASP A 79 -15.16 -6.18 17.37
CA ASP A 79 -15.60 -6.47 16.00
C ASP A 79 -14.69 -5.78 14.97
N PHE A 80 -13.66 -6.49 14.48
CA PHE A 80 -12.72 -5.94 13.50
C PHE A 80 -13.37 -5.68 12.13
N ALA A 81 -14.54 -6.27 11.85
CA ALA A 81 -15.28 -5.99 10.62
C ALA A 81 -15.77 -4.53 10.55
N LYS A 82 -15.91 -3.88 11.71
CA LYS A 82 -16.35 -2.48 11.82
C LYS A 82 -15.19 -1.51 12.01
N SER A 83 -13.95 -2.00 12.01
CA SER A 83 -12.78 -1.16 12.27
C SER A 83 -12.56 -0.17 11.11
N PRO A 84 -12.18 1.09 11.41
CA PRO A 84 -11.84 2.07 10.38
C PRO A 84 -10.72 1.59 9.46
N ILE A 85 -9.75 0.84 10.01
CA ILE A 85 -8.63 0.28 9.26
C ILE A 85 -9.08 -0.74 8.23
N LYS A 86 -10.09 -1.57 8.54
CA LYS A 86 -10.64 -2.52 7.56
C LYS A 86 -11.24 -1.78 6.39
N LYS A 87 -12.13 -0.82 6.66
CA LYS A 87 -12.76 0.00 5.61
C LYS A 87 -11.69 0.68 4.73
N TRP A 88 -10.73 1.34 5.36
CA TRP A 88 -9.62 1.98 4.65
C TRP A 88 -8.84 1.00 3.76
N THR A 89 -8.60 -0.22 4.24
CA THR A 89 -7.85 -1.24 3.51
C THR A 89 -8.64 -1.78 2.31
N ASP A 90 -9.93 -2.06 2.50
CA ASP A 90 -10.84 -2.51 1.43
C ASP A 90 -11.02 -1.42 0.35
N ASP A 91 -11.04 -0.15 0.75
CA ASP A 91 -11.13 0.99 -0.17
C ASP A 91 -9.78 1.22 -0.91
N PHE A 92 -8.66 0.69 -0.40
CA PHE A 92 -7.34 0.82 -1.02
C PHE A 92 -7.06 -0.25 -2.08
N PHE A 93 -7.38 -1.53 -1.82
CA PHE A 93 -7.09 -2.65 -2.73
C PHE A 93 -8.14 -3.77 -2.73
#